data_AF-A0A953E384-F1
#
_entry.id   AF-A0A953E384-F1
#
_cell.length_a   1.000
_cell.length_b   1.000
_cell.length_c   1.000
_cell.angle_alpha   90.00
_cell.angle_beta   90.00
_cell.angle_gamma   90.00
#
_symmetry.space_group_name_H-M   'P 1'
#
loop_
_entity.id
_entity.type
_entity.pdbx_description
1 polymer ?
#
loop_
_entity_poly.entity_id
_entity_poly.type
_entity_poly.pdbx_seq_one_letter_code
_entity_poly.pdbx_strand_id
1 'polypeptide(L)'
;MRIAISESVIADLRREGGPARDLWDTTVRGLVLRLLPSGRASWLVRTWTKDGRRTSIKIGEHPALKAAEARRLAIVQLGAVQQGHDPVAARRAAREARRAAAAAMTVEQALADWQRART
;
A
#
# COMPACT_ATOMS: atom_id res chain seq x y z
N MET A 1 6.07 16.83 2.39
CA MET A 1 7.26 17.43 3.04
C MET A 1 8.34 16.36 3.23
N ARG A 2 9.62 16.72 3.42
CA ARG A 2 10.68 15.78 3.81
C ARG A 2 11.06 16.04 5.27
N ILE A 3 11.10 15.00 6.11
CA ILE A 3 11.38 15.11 7.54
C ILE A 3 11.92 13.79 8.08
N ALA A 4 12.66 13.81 9.19
CA ALA A 4 12.95 12.60 9.95
C ALA A 4 11.67 12.18 10.67
N ILE A 5 10.97 11.17 10.18
CA ILE A 5 9.63 10.85 10.69
C ILE A 5 9.76 10.23 12.09
N SER A 6 9.10 10.84 13.07
CA SER A 6 9.00 10.35 14.44
C SER A 6 7.54 10.24 14.87
N GLU A 7 7.28 9.49 15.94
CA GLU A 7 5.92 9.36 16.46
C GLU A 7 5.36 10.69 16.97
N SER A 8 6.21 11.58 17.52
CA SER A 8 5.81 12.92 17.92
C SER A 8 5.36 13.75 16.72
N VAL A 9 6.14 13.78 15.64
CA VAL A 9 5.79 14.48 14.40
C VAL A 9 4.46 13.95 13.84
N ILE A 10 4.24 12.63 13.87
CA ILE A 10 2.98 12.03 13.41
C ILE A 10 1.81 12.46 14.30
N ALA A 11 2.00 12.46 15.62
CA ALA A 11 0.97 12.85 16.57
C ALA A 11 0.59 14.34 16.44
N ASP A 12 1.58 15.22 16.30
CA ASP A 12 1.36 16.65 16.13
C ASP A 12 0.62 16.94 14.82
N LEU A 13 1.07 16.36 13.71
CA LEU A 13 0.37 16.49 12.44
C LEU A 13 -1.05 15.92 12.50
N ARG A 14 -1.30 14.84 13.25
CA ARG A 14 -2.67 14.34 13.43
C ARG A 14 -3.56 15.35 14.17
N ARG A 15 -3.01 16.01 15.20
CA ARG A 15 -3.72 17.01 16.01
C ARG A 15 -4.04 18.27 15.19
N GLU A 16 -3.09 18.73 14.39
CA GLU A 16 -3.28 19.87 13.48
C GLU A 16 -4.38 19.61 12.43
N GLY A 17 -4.58 18.35 12.03
CA GLY A 17 -5.55 17.99 11.01
C GLY A 17 -5.21 18.55 9.62
N GLY A 18 -6.20 18.64 8.74
CA GLY A 18 -6.03 19.19 7.39
C GLY A 18 -5.92 18.15 6.26
N PRO A 19 -5.50 18.55 5.05
CA PRO A 19 -5.57 17.71 3.87
C PRO A 19 -4.59 16.54 3.92
N ALA A 20 -4.86 15.53 3.08
CA ALA A 20 -3.96 14.39 2.93
C ALA A 20 -2.54 14.86 2.58
N ARG A 21 -1.54 14.32 3.27
CA ARG A 21 -0.14 14.69 3.09
C ARG A 21 0.79 13.50 3.11
N ASP A 22 1.81 13.59 2.24
CA ASP A 22 2.89 12.62 2.18
C ASP A 22 4.13 13.19 2.88
N LEU A 23 4.57 12.49 3.93
CA LEU A 23 5.79 12.75 4.67
C LEU A 23 6.88 11.82 4.13
N TRP A 24 7.93 12.38 3.57
CA TRP A 24 9.07 11.62 3.06
C TRP A 24 10.13 11.52 4.15
N ASP A 25 10.50 10.30 4.52
CA ASP A 25 11.52 10.08 5.53
C ASP A 25 12.89 10.53 5.00
N THR A 26 13.62 11.29 5.81
CA THR A 26 14.99 11.71 5.49
C THR A 26 16.03 10.66 5.87
N THR A 27 15.71 9.73 6.78
CA THR A 27 16.62 8.66 7.19
C THR A 27 16.66 7.52 6.16
N VAL A 28 15.51 7.08 5.66
CA VAL A 28 15.42 6.05 4.60
C VAL A 28 14.78 6.62 3.35
N ARG A 29 15.59 6.84 2.31
CA ARG A 29 15.10 7.34 1.02
C ARG A 29 14.08 6.37 0.42
N GLY A 30 12.91 6.90 0.07
CA GLY A 30 11.82 6.13 -0.52
C GLY A 30 10.78 5.67 0.49
N LEU A 31 11.06 5.75 1.80
CA LEU A 31 10.04 5.58 2.82
C LEU A 31 9.15 6.83 2.90
N VAL A 32 7.85 6.62 2.87
CA VAL A 32 6.83 7.66 2.93
C VAL A 32 5.74 7.27 3.92
N LEU A 33 5.33 8.20 4.77
CA LEU A 33 4.08 8.10 5.51
C LEU A 33 3.01 8.93 4.81
N ARG A 34 1.92 8.29 4.37
CA ARG A 34 0.72 8.99 3.92
C ARG A 34 -0.23 9.17 5.09
N LEU A 35 -0.45 10.40 5.50
CA LEU A 35 -1.44 10.79 6.51
C LEU A 35 -2.69 11.32 5.82
N LEU A 36 -3.85 10.74 6.12
CA LEU A 36 -5.15 11.18 5.60
C LEU A 36 -5.83 12.16 6.57
N PRO A 37 -6.81 12.97 6.11
CA PRO A 37 -7.57 13.86 6.98
C PRO A 37 -8.27 13.15 8.14
N SER A 38 -8.63 11.87 7.94
CA SER A 38 -9.20 11.02 8.99
C SER A 38 -8.22 10.59 10.08
N GLY A 39 -6.95 11.01 10.01
CA GLY A 39 -5.89 10.59 10.93
C GLY A 39 -5.26 9.23 10.60
N ARG A 40 -5.85 8.47 9.66
CA ARG A 40 -5.27 7.19 9.21
C ARG A 40 -3.91 7.45 8.54
N ALA A 41 -2.91 6.70 8.96
CA ALA A 41 -1.54 6.85 8.49
C ALA A 41 -1.00 5.53 7.96
N SER A 42 -0.56 5.51 6.71
CA SER A 42 -0.05 4.32 6.03
C SER A 42 1.40 4.50 5.62
N TRP A 43 2.22 3.49 5.92
CA TRP A 43 3.60 3.42 5.49
C TRP A 43 3.69 2.86 4.09
N LEU A 44 4.43 3.56 3.25
CA LEU A 44 4.62 3.28 1.84
C LEU A 44 6.11 3.28 1.51
N VAL A 45 6.53 2.34 0.67
CA VAL A 45 7.82 2.38 -0.02
C VAL A 45 7.56 2.82 -1.45
N ARG A 46 8.13 3.97 -1.82
CA ARG A 46 8.06 4.51 -3.18
C ARG A 46 9.43 4.41 -3.83
N THR A 47 9.49 3.63 -4.90
CA THR A 47 10.73 3.37 -5.63
C THR A 47 10.45 3.14 -7.11
N TRP A 48 11.50 2.94 -7.88
CA TRP A 48 11.46 2.53 -9.27
C TRP A 48 11.87 1.07 -9.37
N THR A 49 11.17 0.29 -10.19
CA THR A 49 11.64 -1.06 -10.55
C THR A 49 12.77 -0.95 -11.56
N LYS A 50 13.49 -2.07 -11.80
CA LYS A 50 14.53 -2.13 -12.83
C LYS A 50 14.02 -1.74 -14.22
N ASP A 51 12.76 -2.07 -14.51
CA ASP A 51 12.09 -1.73 -15.77
C ASP A 51 11.66 -0.25 -15.88
N GLY A 52 12.13 0.61 -14.95
CA GLY A 52 11.84 2.04 -14.96
C GLY A 52 10.42 2.41 -14.55
N ARG A 53 9.65 1.49 -13.95
CA ARG A 53 8.27 1.77 -13.51
C ARG A 53 8.23 2.32 -12.10
N ARG A 54 7.49 3.42 -11.91
CA ARG A 54 7.20 3.97 -10.57
C ARG A 54 6.30 3.01 -9.80
N THR A 55 6.72 2.66 -8.60
CA THR A 55 6.03 1.67 -7.77
C THR A 55 5.86 2.19 -6.35
N SER A 56 4.66 2.00 -5.80
CA SER A 56 4.33 2.33 -4.41
C SER A 56 3.79 1.09 -3.70
N ILE A 57 4.48 0.66 -2.65
CA ILE A 57 4.21 -0.57 -1.92
C ILE A 57 3.77 -0.18 -0.52
N LYS A 58 2.60 -0.64 -0.08
CA LYS A 58 2.16 -0.43 1.31
C LYS A 58 2.79 -1.51 2.18
N ILE A 59 3.53 -1.08 3.21
CA ILE A 59 4.22 -1.99 4.14
C ILE A 59 3.54 -2.08 5.51
N GLY A 60 2.62 -1.16 5.84
CA GLY A 60 1.87 -1.21 7.08
C GLY A 60 1.10 0.06 7.39
N GLU A 61 0.52 0.14 8.58
CA GLU A 61 -0.20 1.30 9.10
C GLU A 61 0.33 1.71 10.47
N HIS A 62 0.37 3.00 10.76
CA HIS A 62 0.67 3.52 12.10
C HIS A 62 -0.63 3.67 12.91
N PRO A 63 -0.71 3.23 14.19
CA PRO A 63 0.42 2.96 15.10
C PRO A 63 0.91 1.51 15.18
N ALA A 64 0.26 0.56 14.50
CA ALA A 64 0.64 -0.85 14.54
C ALA A 64 2.10 -1.09 14.06
N LEU A 65 2.52 -0.34 13.03
CA LEU A 65 3.89 -0.26 12.57
C LEU A 65 4.47 1.11 12.93
N LYS A 66 5.51 1.12 13.78
CA LYS A 66 6.22 2.34 14.22
C LYS A 66 7.30 2.75 13.22
N ALA A 67 7.74 4.01 13.27
CA ALA A 67 8.70 4.59 12.33
C ALA A 67 10.02 3.80 12.24
N ALA A 68 10.58 3.37 13.37
CA ALA A 68 11.81 2.58 13.39
C ALA A 68 11.66 1.25 12.65
N GLU A 69 10.54 0.55 12.86
CA GLU A 69 10.27 -0.73 12.19
C GLU A 69 9.91 -0.53 10.72
N ALA A 70 9.16 0.53 10.39
CA ALA A 70 8.87 0.91 9.01
C ALA A 70 10.15 1.17 8.20
N ARG A 71 11.18 1.76 8.81
CA ARG A 71 12.51 1.94 8.18
C ARG A 71 13.17 0.61 7.88
N ARG A 72 13.18 -0.34 8.82
CA ARG A 72 13.75 -1.68 8.60
C ARG A 72 13.05 -2.39 7.46
N LEU A 73 11.72 -2.44 7.49
CA LEU A 73 10.91 -3.05 6.42
C LEU A 73 11.10 -2.35 5.08
N ALA A 74 11.25 -1.02 5.07
CA ALA A 74 11.51 -0.28 3.85
C ALA A 74 12.85 -0.67 3.22
N ILE A 75 13.91 -0.81 4.00
CA ILE A 75 15.22 -1.25 3.52
C ILE A 75 15.12 -2.65 2.89
N VAL A 76 14.47 -3.59 3.56
CA VAL A 76 14.23 -4.94 3.04
C VAL A 76 13.47 -4.90 1.71
N GLN A 77 12.39 -4.13 1.67
CA GLN A 77 11.55 -4.04 0.48
C GLN A 77 12.27 -3.35 -0.70
N LEU A 78 13.06 -2.32 -0.42
CA LEU A 78 13.91 -1.66 -1.43
C LEU A 78 14.96 -2.63 -1.96
N GLY A 79 15.60 -3.41 -1.09
CA GLY A 79 16.54 -4.47 -1.48
C GLY A 79 15.89 -5.49 -2.40
N ALA A 80 14.69 -5.97 -2.07
CA ALA A 80 13.96 -6.91 -2.92
C ALA A 80 13.66 -6.34 -4.32
N VAL A 81 13.25 -5.07 -4.41
CA VAL A 81 13.01 -4.41 -5.71
C VAL A 81 14.30 -4.29 -6.51
N GLN A 82 15.42 -3.95 -5.85
CA GLN A 82 16.74 -3.89 -6.49
C GLN A 82 17.26 -5.26 -6.93
N GLN A 83 16.81 -6.35 -6.32
CA GLN A 83 17.11 -7.71 -6.76
C GLN A 83 16.25 -8.14 -7.96
N GLY A 84 15.20 -7.39 -8.30
CA GLY A 84 14.33 -7.65 -9.45
C GLY A 84 12.95 -8.18 -9.10
N HIS A 85 12.60 -8.26 -7.81
CA HIS A 85 11.23 -8.56 -7.41
C HIS A 85 10.33 -7.37 -7.75
N ASP A 86 9.40 -7.53 -8.69
CA ASP A 86 8.41 -6.51 -9.05
C ASP A 86 7.07 -6.73 -8.32
N PRO A 87 6.77 -5.94 -7.27
CA PRO A 87 5.49 -6.01 -6.56
C PRO A 87 4.30 -5.51 -7.39
N VAL A 88 4.52 -4.77 -8.48
CA VAL A 88 3.46 -4.40 -9.44
C VAL A 88 3.01 -5.62 -10.23
N ALA A 89 3.95 -6.44 -10.72
CA ALA A 89 3.65 -7.67 -11.42
C ALA A 89 2.81 -8.63 -10.55
N ALA A 90 3.22 -8.83 -9.30
CA ALA A 90 2.48 -9.65 -8.34
C ALA A 90 1.05 -9.12 -8.09
N ARG A 91 0.89 -7.80 -7.89
CA ARG A 91 -0.43 -7.18 -7.71
C ARG A 91 -1.31 -7.30 -8.96
N ARG A 92 -0.73 -7.13 -10.15
CA ARG A 92 -1.45 -7.28 -11.41
C ARG A 92 -1.92 -8.72 -11.60
N ALA A 93 -1.05 -9.70 -11.38
CA ALA A 93 -1.41 -11.11 -11.44
C ALA A 93 -2.55 -11.47 -10.49
N ALA A 94 -2.50 -11.00 -9.23
CA ALA A 94 -3.57 -11.20 -8.27
C ALA A 94 -4.89 -10.55 -8.69
N ARG A 95 -4.86 -9.36 -9.31
CA ARG A 95 -6.06 -8.71 -9.84
C ARG A 95 -6.64 -9.47 -11.03
N GLU A 96 -5.81 -9.93 -11.95
CA GLU A 96 -6.28 -10.72 -13.09
C GLU A 96 -6.81 -12.08 -12.65
N ALA A 97 -6.17 -12.75 -11.70
CA ALA A 97 -6.69 -13.99 -11.10
C ALA A 97 -8.08 -13.79 -10.47
N ARG A 98 -8.29 -12.68 -9.73
CA ARG A 98 -9.61 -12.34 -9.18
C ARG A 98 -10.64 -12.07 -10.27
N ARG A 99 -10.26 -11.41 -11.36
CA ARG A 99 -11.15 -11.16 -12.50
C ARG A 99 -11.52 -12.46 -13.20
N ALA A 100 -10.55 -13.32 -13.46
CA ALA A 100 -10.78 -14.63 -14.05
C ALA A 100 -11.69 -15.49 -13.17
N ALA A 101 -11.46 -15.51 -11.85
CA ALA A 101 -12.33 -16.23 -10.90
C ALA A 101 -13.76 -15.65 -10.87
N ALA A 102 -13.92 -14.33 -10.92
CA ALA A 102 -15.24 -13.70 -10.99
C ALA A 102 -15.95 -13.94 -12.33
N ALA A 103 -15.21 -14.00 -13.43
CA ALA A 103 -15.74 -14.30 -14.76
C ALA A 103 -16.04 -15.81 -14.95
N ALA A 104 -15.48 -16.67 -14.10
CA ALA A 104 -15.71 -18.10 -14.10
C ALA A 104 -17.03 -18.51 -13.42
N MET A 105 -17.86 -17.57 -12.93
CA MET A 105 -19.23 -17.90 -12.53
C MET A 105 -19.97 -18.40 -13.77
N THR A 106 -20.34 -19.68 -13.75
CA THR A 106 -20.92 -20.31 -14.93
C THR A 106 -22.34 -19.81 -15.17
N VAL A 107 -22.81 -19.86 -16.42
CA VAL A 107 -24.19 -19.50 -16.79
C VAL A 107 -25.21 -20.32 -15.96
N GLU A 108 -24.88 -21.58 -15.65
CA GLU A 108 -25.66 -22.46 -14.78
C GLU A 108 -25.79 -21.95 -13.34
N GLN A 109 -24.70 -21.45 -12.74
CA GLN A 109 -24.73 -20.90 -11.39
C GLN A 109 -25.55 -19.61 -11.32
N ALA A 110 -25.38 -18.73 -12.32
CA ALA A 110 -26.15 -17.49 -12.43
C ALA A 110 -27.66 -17.76 -12.66
N LEU A 111 -28.00 -18.78 -13.45
CA LEU A 111 -29.39 -19.18 -13.68
C LEU A 111 -30.04 -19.77 -12.42
N ALA A 112 -29.33 -20.64 -11.71
CA ALA A 112 -29.81 -21.24 -10.47
C ALA A 112 -30.03 -20.20 -9.36
N ASP A 113 -29.17 -19.18 -9.27
CA ASP A 113 -29.32 -18.07 -8.33
C ASP A 113 -30.52 -17.18 -8.71
N TRP A 114 -30.72 -16.89 -10.00
CA TRP A 114 -31.89 -16.16 -10.48
C TRP A 114 -33.21 -16.90 -10.21
N GLN A 115 -33.22 -18.23 -10.41
CA GLN A 115 -34.38 -19.07 -10.14
C GLN A 115 -34.73 -19.07 -8.64
N ARG A 116 -33.73 -19.16 -7.76
CA ARG A 116 -33.94 -19.11 -6.30
C ARG A 116 -34.46 -17.76 -5.81
N ALA A 117 -34.03 -16.64 -6.41
CA ALA A 117 -34.44 -15.30 -6.00
C ALA A 117 -35.89 -14.92 -6.40
N ARG A 118 -36.55 -15.75 -7.22
CA ARG A 118 -37.89 -15.48 -7.76
C ARG A 118 -38.99 -16.37 -7.16
N THR A 119 -38.65 -17.20 -6.17
CA THR A 119 -39.59 -18.02 -5.40
C THR A 119 -39.80 -17.37 -4.04
#